data_AF-A0A6V7VY41-F1
#
_entry.id   AF-A0A6V7VY41-F1
#
_cell.length_a   1.000
_cell.length_b   1.000
_cell.length_c   1.000
_cell.angle_alpha   90.00
_cell.angle_beta   90.00
_cell.angle_gamma   90.00
#
_symmetry.space_group_name_H-M   'P 1'
#
loop_
_entity.id
_entity.type
_entity.pdbx_description
1 polymer ?
#
loop_
_entity_poly.entity_id
_entity_poly.type
_entity_poly.pdbx_seq_one_letter_code
_entity_poly.pdbx_strand_id
1 'polypeptide(L)'
;MSFNWLYCNLFIVILLFNIVKSDTDTNADIDRFVEIADDRLTLSDYVALYKVVNNKTITDPKREEKLLDDMRSKGKNLSLNEDYVTLIFQDQMNASKHFQVKKI
;
A
#
# COMPACT_ATOMS: atom_id res chain seq x y z
N MET A 1 13.02 21.32 -5.86
CA MET A 1 13.57 20.34 -4.90
C MET A 1 12.40 19.80 -4.07
N SER A 2 11.84 18.66 -4.49
CA SER A 2 12.06 17.32 -3.89
C SER A 2 11.23 16.97 -2.64
N PHE A 3 10.17 17.72 -2.30
CA PHE A 3 9.31 17.37 -1.16
C PHE A 3 8.31 16.22 -1.43
N ASN A 4 7.79 16.07 -2.67
CA ASN A 4 6.88 14.96 -3.05
C ASN A 4 7.57 13.59 -3.15
N TRP A 5 8.89 13.55 -3.28
CA TRP A 5 9.65 12.31 -3.42
C TRP A 5 9.89 11.62 -2.07
N LEU A 6 10.01 12.39 -0.99
CA LEU A 6 10.21 11.88 0.36
C LEU A 6 8.97 11.16 0.91
N TYR A 7 7.76 11.65 0.64
CA TYR A 7 6.53 11.00 1.15
C TYR A 7 6.13 9.75 0.36
N CYS A 8 6.42 9.70 -0.95
CA CYS A 8 6.29 8.45 -1.72
C CYS A 8 7.27 7.38 -1.23
N ASN A 9 8.51 7.78 -0.88
CA ASN A 9 9.45 6.85 -0.27
C ASN A 9 9.05 6.50 1.17
N LEU A 10 8.48 7.41 1.95
CA LEU A 10 7.98 7.11 3.29
C LEU A 10 6.85 6.06 3.24
N PHE A 11 5.95 6.16 2.25
CA PHE A 11 4.90 5.17 1.99
C PHE A 11 5.47 3.79 1.62
N ILE A 12 6.59 3.76 0.87
CA ILE A 12 7.31 2.53 0.50
C ILE A 12 8.11 1.97 1.69
N VAL A 13 8.65 2.82 2.56
CA VAL A 13 9.43 2.45 3.74
C VAL A 13 8.53 1.86 4.82
N ILE A 14 7.34 2.41 5.05
CA ILE A 14 6.34 1.85 5.97
C ILE A 14 5.88 0.46 5.50
N LEU A 15 5.76 0.25 4.18
CA LEU A 15 5.47 -1.06 3.58
C LEU A 15 6.61 -2.08 3.73
N LEU A 16 7.86 -1.64 3.93
CA LEU A 16 9.04 -2.52 3.99
C LEU A 16 9.37 -3.01 5.40
N PHE A 17 9.03 -2.26 6.46
CA PHE A 17 9.46 -2.60 7.82
C PHE A 17 8.62 -3.68 8.53
N ASN A 18 7.43 -4.01 8.03
CA ASN A 18 6.53 -4.96 8.70
C ASN A 18 6.55 -6.40 8.15
N ILE A 19 7.39 -6.71 7.16
CA ILE A 19 7.61 -8.10 6.73
C ILE A 19 8.68 -8.71 7.63
N VAL A 20 8.40 -8.80 8.94
CA VAL A 20 9.20 -9.59 9.88
C VAL A 20 8.62 -11.00 9.87
N LYS A 21 9.52 -11.97 9.66
CA LYS A 21 9.26 -13.42 9.68
C LYS A 21 8.35 -13.81 10.84
N SER A 22 7.29 -14.55 10.51
CA SER A 22 6.44 -15.20 11.50
C SER A 22 6.74 -16.70 11.55
N ASP A 23 6.91 -17.20 12.76
CA ASP A 23 7.14 -18.61 13.09
C ASP A 23 5.77 -19.24 13.42
N THR A 24 5.40 -20.21 12.58
CA THR A 24 4.30 -21.19 12.69
C THR A 24 3.28 -21.04 13.85
N ASP A 25 2.20 -20.31 13.58
CA ASP A 25 0.83 -20.67 13.99
C ASP A 25 -0.13 -20.16 12.89
N THR A 26 -0.85 -21.06 12.20
CA THR A 26 -1.45 -20.78 10.87
C THR A 26 -2.50 -19.66 10.88
N ASN A 27 -3.02 -19.30 12.05
CA ASN A 27 -3.94 -18.17 12.22
C ASN A 27 -3.21 -16.85 12.56
N ALA A 28 -2.11 -16.90 13.31
CA ALA A 28 -1.39 -15.69 13.72
C ALA A 28 -0.78 -14.94 12.54
N ASP A 29 -0.31 -15.67 11.51
CA ASP A 29 0.27 -15.08 10.31
C ASP A 29 -0.77 -14.32 9.48
N ILE A 30 -1.97 -14.88 9.38
CA ILE A 30 -3.10 -14.27 8.65
C ILE A 30 -3.65 -13.09 9.45
N ASP A 31 -3.83 -13.25 10.76
CA ASP A 31 -4.27 -12.17 11.64
C ASP A 31 -3.29 -10.99 11.58
N ARG A 32 -1.98 -11.27 11.62
CA ARG A 32 -0.95 -10.25 11.48
C ARG A 32 -0.95 -9.59 10.10
N PHE A 33 -1.18 -10.37 9.04
CA PHE A 33 -1.30 -9.82 7.69
C PHE A 33 -2.52 -8.90 7.56
N VAL A 34 -3.66 -9.31 8.12
CA VAL A 34 -4.90 -8.51 8.14
C VAL A 34 -4.71 -7.24 8.96
N GLU A 35 -4.04 -7.30 10.12
CA GLU A 35 -3.71 -6.14 10.94
C GLU A 35 -2.87 -5.12 10.16
N ILE A 36 -1.80 -5.58 9.47
CA ILE A 36 -0.96 -4.70 8.63
C ILE A 36 -1.77 -4.09 7.48
N ALA A 37 -2.70 -4.84 6.89
CA ALA A 37 -3.57 -4.33 5.84
C ALA A 37 -4.55 -3.27 6.36
N ASP A 38 -5.12 -3.48 7.55
CA ASP A 38 -6.03 -2.52 8.20
C ASP A 38 -5.29 -1.24 8.62
N ASP A 39 -4.11 -1.36 9.24
CA ASP A 39 -3.23 -0.23 9.56
C ASP A 39 -2.97 0.63 8.32
N ARG A 40 -2.72 0.00 7.17
CA ARG A 40 -2.53 0.71 5.90
C ARG A 40 -3.82 1.42 5.44
N LEU A 41 -4.99 0.85 5.70
CA LEU A 41 -6.26 1.50 5.37
C LEU A 41 -6.53 2.72 6.24
N THR A 42 -6.13 2.74 7.51
CA THR A 42 -6.27 3.93 8.38
C THR A 42 -5.54 5.16 7.82
N LEU A 43 -4.43 4.96 7.10
CA LEU A 43 -3.71 6.04 6.43
C LEU A 43 -4.50 6.71 5.30
N SER A 44 -5.56 6.06 4.80
CA SER A 44 -6.40 6.57 3.71
C SER A 44 -7.09 7.89 4.09
N ASP A 45 -7.42 8.09 5.36
CA ASP A 45 -8.05 9.32 5.85
C ASP A 45 -7.10 10.53 5.71
N TYR A 46 -5.83 10.36 6.09
CA TYR A 46 -4.81 11.40 5.93
C TYR A 46 -4.51 11.69 4.46
N VAL A 47 -4.50 10.66 3.62
CA VAL A 47 -4.32 10.81 2.18
C VAL A 47 -5.49 11.55 1.53
N ALA A 48 -6.73 11.26 1.94
CA ALA A 48 -7.92 11.98 1.49
C ALA A 48 -7.83 13.47 1.84
N LEU A 49 -7.54 13.79 3.10
CA LEU A 49 -7.41 15.17 3.57
C LEU A 49 -6.31 15.92 2.80
N TYR A 50 -5.14 15.30 2.62
CA TYR A 50 -4.06 15.89 1.84
C TYR A 50 -4.49 16.18 0.40
N LYS A 51 -5.21 15.25 -0.24
CA LYS A 51 -5.68 15.41 -1.61
C LYS A 51 -6.69 16.54 -1.74
N VAL A 52 -7.61 16.67 -0.78
CA VAL A 52 -8.56 17.78 -0.73
C VAL A 52 -7.82 19.12 -0.61
N VAL A 53 -6.92 19.24 0.38
CA VAL A 53 -6.16 20.47 0.64
C VAL A 53 -5.28 20.88 -0.57
N ASN A 54 -4.74 19.90 -1.29
CA ASN A 54 -3.82 20.14 -2.42
C ASN A 54 -4.49 20.03 -3.80
N ASN A 55 -5.82 19.95 -3.85
CA ASN A 55 -6.61 19.80 -5.07
C ASN A 55 -6.08 18.68 -6.00
N LYS A 56 -5.78 17.52 -5.40
CA LYS A 56 -5.27 16.33 -6.10
C LYS A 56 -6.39 15.32 -6.32
N THR A 57 -6.32 14.60 -7.44
CA THR A 57 -7.26 13.52 -7.76
C THR A 57 -7.03 12.31 -6.85
N ILE A 58 -8.12 11.57 -6.58
CA ILE A 58 -8.05 10.31 -5.82
C ILE A 58 -7.29 9.26 -6.62
N THR A 59 -7.54 9.15 -7.92
CA THR A 59 -6.84 8.24 -8.82
C THR A 59 -5.60 8.90 -9.42
N ASP A 60 -4.49 8.17 -9.42
CA ASP A 60 -3.23 8.56 -10.08
C ASP A 60 -2.64 7.35 -10.81
N PRO A 61 -3.04 7.12 -12.09
CA PRO A 61 -2.71 5.90 -12.81
C PRO A 61 -1.20 5.64 -12.91
N LYS A 62 -0.40 6.69 -13.11
CA LYS A 62 1.07 6.57 -13.26
C LYS A 62 1.73 6.17 -11.95
N ARG A 63 1.28 6.73 -10.83
CA ARG A 63 1.77 6.34 -9.50
C ARG A 63 1.35 4.92 -9.14
N GLU A 64 0.09 4.57 -9.45
CA GLU A 64 -0.48 3.25 -9.19
C GLU A 64 0.28 2.16 -9.95
N GLU A 65 0.50 2.33 -11.26
CA GLU A 65 1.28 1.41 -12.10
C GLU A 65 2.70 1.23 -11.58
N LYS A 66 3.40 2.33 -11.27
CA LYS A 66 4.75 2.29 -10.70
C LYS A 66 4.80 1.50 -9.38
N LEU A 67 3.82 1.68 -8.51
CA LEU A 67 3.78 0.96 -7.23
C LEU A 67 3.61 -0.54 -7.46
N LEU A 68 2.75 -0.95 -8.39
CA LEU A 68 2.53 -2.35 -8.72
C LEU A 68 3.79 -2.99 -9.31
N ASP A 69 4.50 -2.29 -10.21
CA ASP A 69 5.78 -2.76 -10.76
C ASP A 69 6.87 -2.89 -9.68
N ASP A 70 6.93 -1.94 -8.74
CA ASP A 70 7.85 -1.99 -7.60
C ASP A 70 7.52 -3.21 -6.70
N MET A 71 6.24 -3.48 -6.44
CA MET A 71 5.83 -4.64 -5.63
C MET A 71 6.06 -5.96 -6.36
N ARG A 72 5.79 -6.03 -7.66
CA ARG A 72 6.10 -7.18 -8.51
C ARG A 72 7.59 -7.52 -8.44
N SER A 73 8.44 -6.52 -8.60
CA SER A 73 9.91 -6.66 -8.52
C SER A 73 10.36 -7.15 -7.15
N LYS A 74 9.75 -6.66 -6.06
CA LYS A 74 10.03 -7.14 -4.69
C LYS A 74 9.55 -8.59 -4.48
N GLY A 75 8.36 -8.92 -4.96
CA GLY A 75 7.82 -10.28 -4.91
C GLY A 75 8.74 -11.27 -5.59
N LYS A 76 9.24 -10.92 -6.78
CA LYS A 76 10.25 -11.70 -7.51
C LYS A 76 11.51 -11.93 -6.69
N ASN A 77 12.06 -10.89 -6.05
CA ASN A 77 13.25 -11.02 -5.20
C ASN A 77 13.04 -11.93 -3.98
N LEU A 78 11.78 -12.08 -3.53
CA LEU A 78 11.38 -12.96 -2.45
C LEU A 78 10.91 -14.34 -2.94
N SER A 79 11.04 -14.64 -4.25
CA SER A 79 10.55 -15.87 -4.87
C SER A 79 9.03 -16.11 -4.70
N LEU A 80 8.26 -15.03 -4.60
CA LEU A 80 6.80 -15.06 -4.57
C LEU A 80 6.23 -15.05 -5.99
N ASN A 81 4.99 -15.52 -6.14
CA ASN A 81 4.26 -15.42 -7.40
C ASN A 81 3.97 -13.94 -7.72
N GLU A 82 4.54 -13.45 -8.82
CA GLU A 82 4.48 -12.05 -9.26
C GLU A 82 3.04 -11.56 -9.52
N ASP A 83 2.20 -12.40 -10.12
CA ASP A 83 0.81 -12.09 -10.43
C ASP A 83 -0.02 -11.99 -9.16
N TYR A 84 0.20 -12.92 -8.21
CA TYR A 84 -0.49 -12.94 -6.93
C TYR A 84 -0.13 -11.72 -6.07
N VAL A 85 1.15 -11.34 -6.04
CA VAL A 85 1.61 -10.10 -5.39
C VAL A 85 0.92 -8.89 -6.02
N THR A 86 0.91 -8.80 -7.35
CA THR A 86 0.25 -7.70 -8.07
C THR A 86 -1.24 -7.61 -7.71
N LEU A 87 -1.92 -8.75 -7.66
CA LEU A 87 -3.36 -8.84 -7.34
C LEU A 87 -3.68 -8.34 -5.93
N ILE A 88 -2.93 -8.79 -4.92
CA ILE A 88 -3.11 -8.33 -3.52
C ILE A 88 -2.93 -6.83 -3.41
N PHE A 89 -1.86 -6.28 -4.00
CA PHE A 89 -1.59 -4.85 -3.92
C PHE A 89 -2.60 -4.01 -4.71
N GLN A 90 -3.13 -4.53 -5.83
CA GLN A 90 -4.21 -3.91 -6.57
C GLN A 90 -5.49 -3.79 -5.73
N ASP A 91 -5.86 -4.85 -5.01
CA ASP A 91 -7.01 -4.85 -4.10
C ASP A 91 -6.82 -3.87 -2.94
N GLN A 92 -5.62 -3.84 -2.35
CA GLN A 92 -5.26 -2.89 -1.29
C GLN A 92 -5.28 -1.42 -1.76
N MET A 93 -4.97 -1.14 -3.02
CA MET A 93 -5.14 0.20 -3.60
C MET A 93 -6.61 0.55 -3.82
N ASN A 94 -7.40 -0.41 -4.33
CA ASN A 94 -8.83 -0.21 -4.58
C ASN A 94 -9.60 0.02 -3.27
N ALA A 95 -9.29 -0.74 -2.22
CA ALA A 95 -9.84 -0.54 -0.89
C ALA A 95 -9.52 0.87 -0.35
N SER A 96 -8.26 1.30 -0.42
CA SER A 96 -7.87 2.65 0.03
C SER A 96 -8.60 3.76 -0.75
N LYS A 97 -8.78 3.61 -2.08
CA LYS A 97 -9.56 4.56 -2.88
C LYS A 97 -11.03 4.59 -2.45
N HIS A 98 -11.63 3.44 -2.16
CA HIS A 98 -13.00 3.36 -1.66
C HIS A 98 -13.19 4.12 -0.34
N PHE A 99 -12.24 3.98 0.60
CA PHE A 99 -12.27 4.73 1.86
C PHE A 99 -12.08 6.24 1.65
N GLN A 100 -11.19 6.66 0.75
CA GLN A 100 -10.99 8.07 0.42
C GLN A 100 -12.26 8.71 -0.19
N VAL A 101 -12.96 8.00 -1.09
CA VAL A 101 -14.21 8.48 -1.70
C VAL A 101 -15.32 8.69 -0.66
N LYS A 102 -15.40 7.85 0.38
CA LYS A 102 -16.40 8.03 1.45
C LYS A 102 -16.18 9.27 2.32
N LYS A 103 -15.00 9.90 2.24
CA LYS A 103 -14.56 10.96 3.15
C LYS A 103 -14.47 12.34 2.49
N ILE A 104 -14.67 12.39 1.18
CA ILE A 104 -14.67 13.61 0.34
C ILE A 104 -16.09 13.84 -0.15
#